data_AF-A0A2N2KT21-F1
#
_entry.id   AF-A0A2N2KT21-F1
#
_cell.length_a   1.000
_cell.length_b   1.000
_cell.length_c   1.000
_cell.angle_alpha   90.00
_cell.angle_beta   90.00
_cell.angle_gamma   90.00
#
_symmetry.space_group_name_H-M   'P 1'
#
loop_
_entity.id
_entity.type
_entity.pdbx_description
1 polymer ?
#
loop_
_entity_poly.entity_id
_entity_poly.type
_entity_poly.pdbx_seq_one_letter_code
_entity_poly.pdbx_strand_id
1 'polypeptide(L)'
;MINRKIEGFLEKVDMNYLFCLLSKLEAQRLNQFPTYVKHKFPEKITVMAMEHVADNEVPDYITELAEAELAMQQAENPFDDDEGFDFIEETIDDSDKFIEEIKKDSLDDYDDEEEDFFGEPDDTEDSDI
;
A
#
# COMPACT_ATOMS: atom_id res chain seq x y z
N MET A 1 17.59 26.79 -16.89
CA MET A 1 19.01 26.94 -16.52
C MET A 1 19.47 25.55 -16.11
N ILE A 2 20.55 25.03 -16.68
CA ILE A 2 21.06 23.70 -16.29
C ILE A 2 21.64 23.81 -14.87
N ASN A 3 21.34 22.82 -14.04
CA ASN A 3 21.75 22.83 -12.65
C ASN A 3 23.25 22.54 -12.54
N ARG A 4 24.01 23.50 -12.03
CA ARG A 4 25.47 23.44 -11.95
C ARG A 4 25.98 22.27 -11.09
N LYS A 5 25.16 21.81 -10.14
CA LYS A 5 25.45 20.64 -9.30
C LYS A 5 25.47 19.35 -10.12
N ILE A 6 24.48 19.17 -10.99
CA ILE A 6 24.34 17.99 -11.86
C ILE A 6 25.51 17.93 -12.85
N GLU A 7 25.85 19.06 -13.48
CA GLU A 7 27.03 19.12 -14.36
C GLU A 7 28.31 18.75 -13.61
N GLY A 8 28.50 19.30 -12.40
CA GLY A 8 29.68 18.99 -11.59
C GLY A 8 29.77 17.51 -11.16
N PHE A 9 28.64 16.82 -11.00
CA PHE A 9 28.63 15.38 -10.71
C PHE A 9 28.97 14.57 -11.97
N LEU A 10 28.33 14.88 -13.11
CA LEU A 10 28.55 14.19 -14.38
C LEU A 10 30.00 14.33 -14.87
N GLU A 11 30.60 15.50 -14.71
CA GLU A 11 32.00 15.75 -15.07
C GLU A 11 33.01 14.95 -14.22
N LYS A 12 32.68 14.69 -12.95
CA LYS A 12 33.62 14.05 -12.01
C LYS A 12 33.53 12.53 -11.99
N VAL A 13 32.33 11.98 -12.19
CA VAL A 13 32.05 10.57 -11.90
C VAL A 13 31.98 9.72 -13.17
N ASP A 14 31.79 10.33 -14.35
CA ASP A 14 31.70 9.66 -15.66
C ASP A 14 30.81 8.38 -15.68
N MET A 15 29.78 8.36 -14.84
CA MET A 15 28.80 7.27 -14.73
C MET A 15 27.39 7.77 -15.05
N ASN A 16 27.24 8.35 -16.25
CA ASN A 16 26.00 9.00 -16.69
C ASN A 16 24.80 8.04 -16.69
N TYR A 17 25.01 6.78 -17.07
CA TYR A 17 23.94 5.77 -17.09
C TYR A 17 23.45 5.42 -15.68
N LEU A 18 24.38 5.22 -14.73
CA LEU A 18 24.04 4.94 -13.34
C LEU A 18 23.28 6.12 -12.71
N PHE A 19 23.74 7.35 -12.98
CA PHE A 19 23.07 8.57 -12.53
C PHE A 19 21.61 8.62 -13.00
N CYS A 20 21.35 8.31 -14.28
CA CYS A 20 20.00 8.25 -14.82
C CYS A 20 19.14 7.16 -14.16
N LEU A 21 19.70 5.99 -13.88
CA LEU A 21 18.98 4.90 -13.20
C LEU A 21 18.60 5.28 -11.77
N LEU A 22 19.54 5.84 -11.00
CA LEU A 22 19.30 6.28 -9.63
C LEU A 22 18.28 7.42 -9.59
N SER A 23 18.41 8.39 -10.50
CA SER A 23 17.45 9.50 -10.61
C SER A 23 16.05 8.99 -10.93
N LYS A 24 15.93 7.94 -11.75
CA LYS A 24 14.64 7.30 -12.05
C LYS A 24 14.04 6.60 -10.83
N LEU A 25 14.86 5.90 -10.05
CA LEU A 25 14.41 5.21 -8.84
C LEU A 25 13.94 6.21 -7.78
N GLU A 26 14.70 7.29 -7.56
CA GLU A 26 14.31 8.34 -6.63
C GLU A 26 13.04 9.06 -7.09
N ALA A 27 12.91 9.34 -8.39
CA ALA A 27 11.68 9.90 -8.93
C ALA A 27 10.47 8.96 -8.72
N GLN A 28 10.65 7.65 -8.77
CA GLN A 28 9.58 6.68 -8.46
C GLN A 28 9.19 6.74 -6.99
N ARG A 29 10.16 6.81 -6.07
CA ARG A 29 9.91 6.99 -4.62
C ARG A 29 9.12 8.27 -4.35
N LEU A 30 9.57 9.41 -4.88
CA LEU A 30 8.90 10.70 -4.73
C LEU A 30 7.46 10.69 -5.30
N ASN A 31 7.21 9.92 -6.36
CA ASN A 31 5.88 9.77 -6.94
C ASN A 31 4.94 8.88 -6.13
N GLN A 32 5.44 8.04 -5.22
CA GLN A 32 4.59 7.23 -4.35
C GLN A 32 4.04 8.03 -3.15
N PHE A 33 4.54 9.24 -2.90
CA PHE A 33 4.06 10.04 -1.78
C PHE A 33 2.62 10.55 -1.93
N PRO A 34 1.92 10.80 -0.81
CA PRO A 34 0.61 11.42 -0.80
C PRO A 34 0.62 12.80 -1.49
N THR A 35 -0.52 13.18 -2.08
CA THR A 35 -0.66 14.45 -2.81
C THR A 35 -0.32 15.66 -1.93
N TYR A 36 -0.64 15.60 -0.64
CA TYR A 36 -0.31 16.63 0.34
C TYR A 36 1.19 16.93 0.41
N VAL A 37 2.03 15.88 0.45
CA VAL A 37 3.50 16.02 0.47
C VAL A 37 4.00 16.53 -0.89
N LYS A 38 3.43 16.05 -2.00
CA LYS A 38 3.80 16.49 -3.35
C LYS A 38 3.54 17.97 -3.60
N HIS A 39 2.52 18.55 -2.98
CA HIS A 39 2.23 19.98 -3.07
C HIS A 39 3.26 20.87 -2.36
N LYS A 40 3.98 20.32 -1.36
CA LYS A 40 5.04 21.06 -0.65
C LYS A 40 6.35 21.09 -1.44
N PHE A 41 6.48 20.36 -2.55
CA PHE A 41 7.71 20.34 -3.34
C PHE A 41 7.95 21.66 -4.09
N PRO A 42 9.16 22.24 -3.96
CA PRO A 42 9.49 23.50 -4.61
C PRO A 42 9.64 23.37 -6.14
N GLU A 43 10.06 22.19 -6.61
CA GLU A 43 10.35 21.92 -8.01
C GLU A 43 9.69 20.64 -8.53
N LYS A 44 9.81 20.39 -9.83
CA LYS A 44 9.36 19.14 -10.45
C LYS A 44 10.13 17.97 -9.84
N ILE A 45 9.40 16.89 -9.53
CA ILE A 45 9.95 15.64 -8.95
C ILE A 45 11.19 15.14 -9.70
N THR A 46 11.20 15.24 -11.03
CA THR A 46 12.33 14.81 -11.85
C THR A 46 13.60 15.64 -11.60
N VAL A 47 13.47 16.93 -11.33
CA VAL A 47 14.61 17.80 -11.05
C VAL A 47 15.14 17.53 -9.65
N MET A 48 14.24 17.44 -8.65
CA MET A 48 14.64 17.10 -7.28
C MET A 48 15.31 15.73 -7.21
N ALA A 49 14.80 14.72 -7.91
CA ALA A 49 15.42 13.40 -7.93
C ALA A 49 16.86 13.43 -8.49
N MET A 50 17.10 14.23 -9.54
CA MET A 50 18.44 14.41 -10.08
C MET A 50 19.36 15.18 -9.12
N GLU A 51 18.82 16.14 -8.36
CA GLU A 51 19.56 16.87 -7.33
C GLU A 51 19.93 15.97 -6.14
N HIS A 52 18.98 15.19 -5.61
CA HIS A 52 19.23 14.26 -4.50
C HIS A 52 20.37 13.29 -4.83
N VAL A 53 20.36 12.76 -6.06
CA VAL A 53 21.41 11.85 -6.53
C VAL A 53 22.72 12.59 -6.79
N ALA A 54 22.69 13.82 -7.30
CA ALA A 54 23.90 14.60 -7.55
C ALA A 54 24.58 15.04 -6.24
N ASP A 55 23.80 15.38 -5.20
CA ASP A 55 24.27 15.78 -3.88
C ASP A 55 24.57 14.58 -2.97
N ASN A 56 24.26 13.34 -3.40
CA ASN A 56 24.32 12.10 -2.60
C ASN A 56 23.55 12.18 -1.27
N GLU A 57 22.53 13.04 -1.21
CA GLU A 57 21.68 13.23 -0.05
C GLU A 57 20.23 13.00 -0.47
N VAL A 58 19.62 11.96 0.10
CA VAL A 58 18.22 11.61 -0.13
C VAL A 58 17.43 12.07 1.10
N PRO A 59 16.60 13.13 0.99
CA PRO A 59 15.83 13.63 2.13
C PRO A 59 14.83 12.59 2.66
N ASP A 60 14.65 12.61 3.97
CA ASP A 60 13.62 11.88 4.68
C ASP A 60 12.37 12.74 4.83
N TYR A 61 11.23 12.28 4.29
CA TYR A 61 9.93 12.98 4.37
C TYR A 61 9.02 12.41 5.47
N ILE A 62 9.60 11.75 6.48
CA ILE A 62 8.84 11.03 7.52
C ILE A 62 7.92 11.98 8.28
N THR A 63 8.38 13.20 8.57
CA THR A 63 7.61 14.24 9.25
C THR A 63 6.41 14.70 8.44
N GLU A 64 6.60 14.97 7.15
CA GLU A 64 5.56 15.42 6.23
C GLU A 64 4.54 14.32 5.93
N LEU A 65 4.98 13.06 5.97
CA LEU A 65 4.10 11.89 5.85
C LEU A 65 3.22 11.72 7.08
N ALA A 66 3.78 11.85 8.29
CA ALA A 66 3.02 11.79 9.53
C ALA A 66 1.99 12.92 9.63
N GLU A 67 2.35 14.14 9.20
CA GLU A 67 1.42 15.26 9.10
C GLU A 67 0.30 14.99 8.07
N ALA A 68 0.64 14.38 6.92
CA ALA A 68 -0.34 14.04 5.90
C ALA A 68 -1.34 12.97 6.40
N GLU A 69 -0.86 11.96 7.11
CA GLU A 69 -1.69 10.90 7.69
C GLU A 69 -2.65 11.46 8.73
N LEU A 70 -2.16 12.31 9.64
CA LEU A 70 -3.01 12.97 10.64
C LEU A 70 -4.07 13.85 9.97
N ALA A 71 -3.70 14.63 8.95
CA ALA A 71 -4.67 15.44 8.19
C ALA A 71 -5.70 14.59 7.42
N MET A 72 -5.31 13.41 6.92
CA MET A 72 -6.24 12.47 6.28
C MET A 72 -7.20 11.85 7.31
N GLN A 73 -6.71 11.44 8.48
CA GLN A 73 -7.56 10.93 9.58
C GLN A 73 -8.55 11.99 10.06
N GLN A 74 -8.12 13.26 10.16
CA GLN A 74 -9.01 14.38 10.51
C GLN A 74 -10.06 14.66 9.43
N ALA A 75 -9.73 14.49 8.14
CA ALA A 75 -10.70 14.65 7.06
C ALA A 75 -11.69 13.49 6.97
N GLU A 76 -11.33 12.30 7.46
CA GLU A 76 -12.20 11.12 7.51
C GLU A 76 -13.18 11.12 8.70
N ASN A 77 -13.02 12.04 9.66
CA ASN A 77 -13.94 12.24 10.79
C ASN A 77 -14.73 13.58 10.71
N PRO A 78 -15.74 13.74 9.82
CA PRO A 78 -16.53 14.96 9.72
C PRO A 78 -17.52 15.24 10.87
N PHE A 79 -17.53 14.44 11.94
CA PHE A 79 -18.60 14.47 12.97
C PHE A 79 -18.13 14.79 14.39
N ASP A 80 -16.90 15.25 14.58
CA ASP A 80 -16.29 15.41 15.92
C ASP A 80 -16.07 16.88 16.34
N ASP A 81 -16.85 17.82 15.79
CA ASP A 81 -16.87 19.21 16.27
C ASP A 81 -18.09 19.44 17.20
N ASP A 82 -17.77 19.57 18.49
CA ASP A 82 -18.58 20.19 19.56
C ASP A 82 -19.95 19.56 19.88
N GLU A 83 -19.96 18.53 20.73
CA GLU A 83 -20.82 18.47 21.92
C GLU A 83 -20.38 17.29 22.81
N GLY A 84 -20.22 17.54 24.12
CA GLY A 84 -19.65 16.60 25.09
C GLY A 84 -20.34 15.24 25.14
N PHE A 85 -19.78 14.28 24.40
CA PHE A 85 -20.17 12.88 24.45
C PHE A 85 -19.07 12.09 25.17
N ASP A 86 -19.33 11.69 26.40
CA ASP A 86 -18.52 10.68 27.10
C ASP A 86 -18.41 9.46 26.18
N PHE A 87 -17.21 9.15 25.73
CA PHE A 87 -16.92 7.99 24.90
C PHE A 87 -17.06 6.72 25.75
N ILE A 88 -18.29 6.32 26.03
CA ILE A 88 -18.68 4.97 26.41
C ILE A 88 -19.46 4.40 25.22
N GLU A 89 -18.82 4.31 24.05
CA GLU A 89 -19.29 3.40 23.01
C GLU A 89 -18.94 1.98 23.46
N GLU A 90 -19.80 1.39 24.30
CA GLU A 90 -19.98 -0.06 24.23
C GLU A 90 -20.53 -0.35 22.83
N THR A 91 -19.65 -0.83 21.94
CA THR A 91 -20.07 -1.49 20.71
C THR A 91 -21.13 -2.53 21.08
N ILE A 92 -22.32 -2.42 20.51
CA ILE A 92 -23.39 -3.38 20.76
C ILE A 92 -22.94 -4.72 20.19
N ASP A 93 -22.56 -5.65 21.08
CA ASP A 93 -22.24 -7.02 20.70
C ASP A 93 -23.53 -7.74 20.30
N ASP A 94 -23.80 -7.79 18.99
CA ASP A 94 -24.94 -8.48 18.40
C ASP A 94 -24.55 -9.85 17.80
N SER A 95 -23.40 -10.40 18.20
CA SER A 95 -22.91 -11.70 17.74
C SER A 95 -23.92 -12.83 17.95
N ASP A 96 -24.73 -12.77 19.01
CA ASP A 96 -25.80 -13.73 19.27
C ASP A 96 -26.84 -13.81 18.14
N LYS A 97 -27.15 -12.70 17.45
CA LYS A 97 -28.08 -12.71 16.30
C LYS A 97 -27.52 -13.47 15.11
N PHE A 98 -26.22 -13.37 14.87
CA PHE A 98 -25.55 -14.05 13.76
C PHE A 98 -25.31 -15.53 14.05
N ILE A 99 -25.13 -15.92 15.32
CA ILE A 99 -25.00 -17.34 15.71
C ILE A 99 -26.31 -18.10 15.48
N GLU A 100 -27.47 -17.49 15.74
CA GLU A 100 -28.77 -18.13 15.47
C GLU A 100 -29.01 -18.36 13.98
N GLU A 101 -28.54 -17.45 13.11
CA GLU A 101 -28.66 -17.57 11.65
C GLU A 101 -27.80 -18.72 11.12
N ILE A 102 -26.56 -18.86 11.60
CA ILE A 102 -25.64 -19.95 11.22
C ILE A 102 -26.16 -21.32 11.70
N LYS A 103 -26.73 -21.41 12.91
CA LYS A 103 -27.31 -22.67 13.40
C LYS A 103 -28.55 -23.11 12.62
N LYS A 104 -29.28 -22.16 12.04
CA LYS A 104 -30.50 -22.45 11.29
C LYS A 104 -30.20 -22.95 9.87
N ASP A 105 -29.09 -22.52 9.28
CA ASP A 105 -28.63 -22.98 7.96
C ASP A 105 -27.70 -24.21 8.01
N SER A 106 -27.12 -24.56 9.17
CA SER A 106 -26.14 -25.64 9.29
C SER A 106 -26.70 -27.00 9.78
N LEU A 107 -28.00 -27.14 10.01
CA LEU A 107 -28.56 -28.31 10.69
C LEU A 107 -29.65 -29.07 9.90
N ASP A 108 -29.62 -29.04 8.57
CA ASP A 108 -30.55 -29.86 7.77
C ASP A 108 -29.95 -30.48 6.48
N ASP A 109 -28.63 -30.40 6.23
CA ASP A 109 -28.03 -30.96 4.98
C ASP A 109 -26.74 -31.76 5.16
N TYR A 110 -26.48 -32.29 6.36
CA TYR A 110 -25.42 -33.29 6.57
C TYR A 110 -26.00 -34.52 7.28
N ASP A 111 -26.96 -35.16 6.60
CA ASP A 111 -27.33 -36.55 6.86
C ASP A 111 -26.39 -37.45 6.03
N ASP A 112 -25.31 -37.88 6.68
CA ASP A 112 -24.74 -39.24 6.61
C ASP A 112 -24.73 -39.99 5.26
N GLU A 113 -23.95 -39.53 4.27
CA GLU A 113 -23.40 -40.41 3.23
C GLU A 113 -21.88 -40.23 3.14
N GLU A 114 -21.15 -41.07 3.89
CA GLU A 114 -19.76 -41.41 3.61
C GLU A 114 -19.66 -42.04 2.21
N GLU A 115 -19.49 -41.22 1.17
CA GLU A 115 -18.98 -41.67 -0.12
C GLU A 115 -17.45 -41.62 -0.12
N ASP A 116 -16.84 -42.81 -0.18
CA ASP A 116 -15.42 -43.09 -0.38
C ASP A 116 -14.82 -42.24 -1.52
N PHE A 117 -14.25 -41.08 -1.19
CA PHE A 117 -13.62 -40.14 -2.14
C PHE A 117 -12.29 -40.65 -2.75
N PHE A 118 -11.77 -41.81 -2.33
CA PHE A 118 -10.57 -42.41 -2.92
C PHE A 118 -10.92 -43.69 -3.67
N GLY A 119 -11.48 -43.53 -4.87
CA GLY A 119 -11.58 -44.61 -5.86
C GLY A 119 -10.20 -45.16 -6.22
N GLU A 120 -10.11 -46.49 -6.28
CA GLU A 120 -8.97 -47.30 -6.75
C GLU A 120 -8.32 -46.73 -8.02
N PRO A 121 -6.98 -46.76 -8.16
CA PRO A 121 -6.34 -46.49 -9.43
C PRO A 121 -6.54 -47.69 -10.36
N ASP A 122 -7.42 -47.58 -11.35
CA ASP A 122 -7.57 -48.59 -12.40
C ASP A 122 -6.49 -48.39 -13.46
N ASP A 123 -5.46 -49.24 -13.36
CA ASP A 123 -4.47 -49.51 -14.41
C ASP A 123 -5.18 -50.19 -15.60
N THR A 124 -5.53 -49.42 -16.63
CA THR A 124 -5.84 -50.01 -17.95
C THR A 124 -5.01 -49.37 -19.05
N GLU A 125 -4.03 -50.14 -19.52
CA GLU A 125 -3.24 -49.98 -20.73
C GLU A 125 -4.10 -49.87 -22.01
N ASP A 126 -3.57 -49.13 -22.99
CA ASP A 126 -3.73 -49.21 -24.45
C ASP A 126 -5.12 -49.13 -25.12
N SER A 127 -5.30 -48.12 -25.98
CA SER A 127 -5.37 -48.33 -27.44
C SER A 127 -5.53 -47.04 -28.25
N ASP A 128 -4.69 -46.93 -29.30
CA ASP A 128 -4.68 -45.91 -30.34
C ASP A 128 -6.01 -45.76 -31.11
N ILE A 129 -6.35 -44.50 -31.47
CA ILE A 129 -6.89 -44.10 -32.79
C ILE A 129 -6.68 -42.60 -33.04
#